data_AF-A0AA43RNZ6-F1
#
_entry.id   AF-A0AA43RNZ6-F1
#
_cell.length_a   1.000
_cell.length_b   1.000
_cell.length_c   1.000
_cell.angle_alpha   90.00
_cell.angle_beta   90.00
_cell.angle_gamma   90.00
#
_symmetry.space_group_name_H-M   'P 1'
#
loop_
_entity.id
_entity.type
_entity.pdbx_description
1 polymer ?
#
loop_
_entity_poly.entity_id
_entity_poly.type
_entity_poly.pdbx_seq_one_letter_code
_entity_poly.pdbx_strand_id
1 'polypeptide(L)'
;MNSSLTSDVALSIAQEYKNKFELSGDISDNLECAIKFYNEFDSINGSVWLVTVSIEPNDFFAENEYTIVISDKEATVKYIIDPNGHVYCPHLETMTE
;
A
#
# COMPACT_ATOMS: atom_id res chain seq x y z
N MET A 1 -9.82 -7.19 -17.93
CA MET A 1 -9.08 -7.27 -16.66
C MET A 1 -9.95 -8.04 -15.69
N ASN A 2 -9.52 -9.22 -15.25
CA ASN A 2 -10.24 -9.99 -14.22
C ASN A 2 -9.42 -9.88 -12.93
N SER A 3 -9.72 -8.85 -12.15
CA SER A 3 -9.19 -8.70 -10.80
C SER A 3 -9.94 -9.67 -9.87
N SER A 4 -9.22 -10.31 -8.95
CA SER A 4 -9.80 -11.18 -7.92
C SER A 4 -10.42 -10.36 -6.79
N LEU A 5 -9.84 -9.20 -6.49
CA LEU A 5 -10.36 -8.22 -5.54
C LEU A 5 -11.09 -7.09 -6.26
N THR A 6 -12.00 -6.43 -5.56
CA THR A 6 -12.49 -5.12 -5.96
C THR A 6 -11.60 -4.02 -5.37
N SER A 7 -11.65 -2.81 -5.92
CA SER A 7 -10.94 -1.65 -5.38
C SER A 7 -11.31 -1.38 -3.92
N ASP A 8 -12.60 -1.53 -3.55
CA ASP A 8 -13.07 -1.32 -2.18
C ASP A 8 -12.46 -2.33 -1.19
N VAL A 9 -12.31 -3.59 -1.62
CA VAL A 9 -11.66 -4.62 -0.80
C VAL A 9 -10.19 -4.34 -0.64
N ALA A 10 -9.49 -3.95 -1.71
CA ALA A 10 -8.08 -3.57 -1.64
C ALA A 10 -7.86 -2.33 -0.73
N LEU A 11 -8.74 -1.33 -0.80
CA LEU A 11 -8.69 -0.17 0.11
C LEU A 11 -8.92 -0.57 1.56
N SER A 12 -9.87 -1.48 1.81
CA SER A 12 -10.12 -1.99 3.15
C SER A 12 -8.88 -2.71 3.71
N ILE A 13 -8.23 -3.55 2.90
CA ILE A 13 -6.97 -4.22 3.26
C ILE A 13 -5.88 -3.19 3.58
N ALA A 14 -5.71 -2.15 2.75
CA ALA A 14 -4.74 -1.09 2.98
C ALA A 14 -5.01 -0.34 4.30
N GLN A 15 -6.27 0.02 4.55
CA GLN A 15 -6.67 0.76 5.75
C GLN A 15 -6.47 -0.08 7.02
N GLU A 16 -6.85 -1.36 6.98
CA GLU A 16 -6.60 -2.30 8.07
C GLU A 16 -5.11 -2.47 8.35
N TYR A 17 -4.30 -2.63 7.30
CA TYR A 17 -2.85 -2.74 7.43
C TYR A 17 -2.24 -1.49 8.04
N LYS A 18 -2.61 -0.31 7.55
CA LYS A 18 -2.18 1.00 8.07
C LYS A 18 -2.49 1.12 9.56
N ASN A 19 -3.72 0.82 9.95
CA ASN A 19 -4.16 0.90 11.35
C ASN A 19 -3.45 -0.12 12.24
N LYS A 20 -3.24 -1.34 11.74
CA LYS A 20 -2.57 -2.41 12.50
C LYS A 20 -1.12 -2.09 12.87
N PHE A 21 -0.41 -1.40 11.98
CA PHE A 21 1.00 -1.04 12.16
C PHE A 21 1.19 0.45 12.50
N GLU A 22 0.12 1.16 12.86
CA GLU A 22 0.14 2.59 13.26
C GLU A 22 0.88 3.49 12.25
N LEU A 23 0.74 3.19 10.95
CA LEU A 23 1.39 3.96 9.90
C LEU A 23 0.72 5.34 9.77
N SER A 24 1.54 6.38 9.60
CA SER A 24 1.09 7.77 9.49
C SER A 24 0.43 8.07 8.14
N GLY A 25 -0.39 9.12 8.08
CA GLY A 25 -1.02 9.59 6.84
C GLY A 25 -2.39 8.97 6.55
N ASP A 26 -3.00 9.46 5.47
CA ASP A 26 -4.38 9.19 5.09
C ASP A 26 -4.47 8.69 3.66
N ILE A 27 -5.32 7.69 3.43
CA ILE A 27 -5.67 7.25 2.08
C ILE A 27 -6.74 8.21 1.56
N SER A 28 -6.51 8.80 0.38
CA SER A 28 -7.46 9.75 -0.19
C SER A 28 -8.82 9.11 -0.49
N ASP A 29 -9.90 9.84 -0.22
CA ASP A 29 -11.26 9.45 -0.62
C ASP A 29 -11.46 9.45 -2.15
N ASN A 30 -10.56 10.11 -2.90
CA ASN A 30 -10.60 10.09 -4.35
C ASN A 30 -9.97 8.81 -4.90
N LEU A 31 -10.82 7.81 -5.15
CA LEU A 31 -10.44 6.48 -5.65
C LEU A 31 -9.52 6.51 -6.87
N GLU A 32 -9.71 7.44 -7.82
CA GLU A 32 -8.88 7.50 -9.03
C GLU A 32 -7.43 7.87 -8.74
N CYS A 33 -7.20 8.63 -7.67
CA CYS A 33 -5.87 9.01 -7.21
C CYS A 33 -5.32 8.02 -6.18
N ALA A 34 -6.19 7.44 -5.36
CA ALA A 34 -5.80 6.64 -4.20
C ALA A 34 -5.43 5.20 -4.57
N ILE A 35 -6.02 4.61 -5.61
CA ILE A 35 -5.84 3.19 -5.92
C ILE A 35 -5.64 2.92 -7.41
N LYS A 36 -4.64 2.09 -7.72
CA LYS A 36 -4.33 1.65 -9.09
C LYS A 36 -4.14 0.14 -9.16
N PHE A 37 -4.59 -0.45 -10.25
CA PHE A 37 -4.42 -1.88 -10.52
C PHE A 37 -3.39 -2.11 -11.63
N TYR A 38 -2.49 -3.06 -11.40
CA TYR A 38 -1.50 -3.50 -12.38
C TYR A 38 -1.57 -5.02 -12.54
N ASN A 39 -1.60 -5.51 -13.78
CA ASN A 39 -1.64 -6.96 -14.04
C ASN A 39 -0.32 -7.66 -13.70
N GLU A 40 0.78 -6.90 -13.70
CA GLU A 40 2.13 -7.37 -13.39
C GLU A 40 2.84 -6.27 -12.61
N PHE A 41 3.63 -6.66 -11.62
CA PHE A 41 4.41 -5.75 -10.80
C PHE A 41 5.72 -6.40 -10.42
N ASP A 42 6.79 -5.61 -10.40
CA ASP A 42 8.12 -6.14 -10.17
C ASP A 42 8.19 -6.91 -8.84
N SER A 43 8.86 -8.06 -8.86
CA SER A 43 9.05 -8.94 -7.69
C SER A 43 7.76 -9.54 -7.09
N ILE A 44 6.58 -9.42 -7.73
CA ILE A 44 5.33 -10.09 -7.32
C ILE A 44 4.80 -10.96 -8.46
N ASN A 45 4.48 -12.22 -8.14
CA ASN A 45 3.85 -13.13 -9.09
C ASN A 45 2.34 -12.86 -9.19
N GLY A 46 1.96 -12.07 -10.20
CA GLY A 46 0.57 -11.77 -10.55
C GLY A 46 0.21 -10.31 -10.37
N SER A 47 -1.09 -10.04 -10.43
CA SER A 47 -1.62 -8.68 -10.36
C SER A 47 -1.52 -8.10 -8.95
N VAL A 48 -1.42 -6.77 -8.89
CA VAL A 48 -1.37 -6.01 -7.65
C VAL A 48 -2.32 -4.82 -7.66
N TRP A 49 -2.69 -4.43 -6.45
CA TRP A 49 -3.29 -3.14 -6.16
C TRP A 49 -2.25 -2.26 -5.45
N LEU A 50 -2.06 -1.05 -5.97
CA LEU A 50 -1.25 -0.01 -5.34
C LEU A 50 -2.19 0.98 -4.68
N VAL A 51 -2.02 1.21 -3.38
CA VAL A 51 -2.78 2.20 -2.62
C VAL A 51 -1.84 3.29 -2.13
N THR A 52 -2.05 4.52 -2.59
CA THR A 52 -1.26 5.68 -2.17
C THR A 52 -1.82 6.24 -0.86
N VAL A 53 -0.94 6.41 0.11
CA VAL A 53 -1.21 7.08 1.38
C VAL A 53 -0.51 8.42 1.36
N SER A 54 -1.21 9.50 1.65
CA SER A 54 -0.63 10.84 1.73
C SER A 54 -0.33 11.19 3.18
N ILE A 55 0.88 11.66 3.45
CA ILE A 55 1.32 12.17 4.74
C ILE A 55 1.21 13.70 4.67
N GLU A 56 0.55 14.33 5.65
CA GLU A 56 0.51 15.78 5.70
C GLU A 56 1.95 16.34 5.79
N PRO A 57 2.34 17.24 4.86
CA PRO A 57 3.64 17.88 4.94
C PRO A 57 3.78 18.63 6.25
N ASN A 58 4.95 18.55 6.86
CA ASN A 58 5.33 19.40 7.97
C ASN A 58 6.69 20.05 7.70
N ASP A 59 7.11 20.98 8.57
CA ASP A 59 8.35 21.76 8.37
C ASP A 59 9.63 20.89 8.26
N PHE A 60 9.55 19.58 8.57
CA PHE A 60 10.67 18.65 8.58
C PHE A 60 10.65 17.62 7.45
N PHE A 61 9.49 17.28 6.88
CA PHE A 61 9.36 16.23 5.86
C PHE A 61 8.75 16.81 4.56
N ALA A 62 9.54 16.74 3.48
CA ALA A 62 9.09 17.09 2.13
C ALA A 62 8.42 15.90 1.41
N GLU A 63 8.62 14.69 1.93
CA GLU A 63 8.05 13.44 1.43
C GLU A 63 6.64 13.26 2.02
N ASN A 64 5.65 13.30 1.14
CA ASN A 64 4.23 13.44 1.52
C ASN A 64 3.39 12.23 1.12
N GLU A 65 4.01 11.11 0.74
CA GLU A 65 3.26 9.90 0.42
C GLU A 65 4.08 8.62 0.59
N TYR A 66 3.41 7.48 0.61
CA TYR A 66 4.00 6.16 0.39
C TYR A 66 2.94 5.26 -0.26
N THR A 67 3.38 4.15 -0.85
CA THR A 67 2.49 3.21 -1.54
C THR A 67 2.41 1.89 -0.80
N ILE A 68 1.21 1.42 -0.48
CA ILE A 68 0.96 0.06 0.02
C ILE A 68 0.72 -0.86 -1.19
N VAL A 69 1.49 -1.94 -1.28
CA VAL A 69 1.39 -2.92 -2.38
C VAL A 69 0.64 -4.15 -1.90
N ILE A 70 -0.49 -4.46 -2.55
CA ILE A 70 -1.38 -5.57 -2.20
C ILE A 70 -1.38 -6.58 -3.34
N SER A 71 -1.18 -7.86 -3.02
CA SER A 71 -1.36 -8.93 -3.98
C SER A 71 -2.85 -9.17 -4.22
N ASP A 72 -3.29 -9.01 -5.48
CA ASP A 72 -4.66 -9.30 -5.87
C ASP A 72 -5.02 -10.78 -5.63
N LYS A 73 -4.08 -11.67 -5.93
CA LYS A 73 -4.26 -13.11 -5.81
C LYS A 73 -4.35 -13.58 -4.35
N GLU A 74 -3.57 -12.99 -3.47
CA GLU A 74 -3.47 -13.44 -2.07
C GLU A 74 -4.30 -12.63 -1.09
N ALA A 75 -4.84 -11.48 -1.50
CA ALA A 75 -5.56 -10.55 -0.62
C ALA A 75 -4.73 -10.08 0.59
N THR A 76 -3.42 -9.88 0.39
CA THR A 76 -2.48 -9.51 1.46
C THR A 76 -1.53 -8.41 1.01
N VAL A 77 -1.12 -7.55 1.95
CA VAL A 77 -0.05 -6.58 1.75
C VAL A 77 1.28 -7.33 1.62
N LYS A 78 2.02 -7.03 0.55
CA LYS A 78 3.34 -7.58 0.29
C LYS A 78 4.44 -6.71 0.88
N TYR A 79 4.32 -5.40 0.74
CA TYR A 79 5.26 -4.41 1.25
C TYR A 79 4.70 -2.99 1.07
N ILE A 80 5.39 -2.01 1.65
CA ILE A 80 5.19 -0.59 1.37
C ILE A 80 6.42 -0.04 0.62
N ILE A 81 6.21 0.96 -0.23
CA ILE A 81 7.25 1.66 -0.99
C ILE A 81 7.24 3.13 -0.57
N ASP A 82 8.38 3.66 -0.13
CA ASP A 82 8.54 5.09 0.15
C ASP A 82 8.66 5.91 -1.17
N PRO A 83 8.63 7.24 -1.13
CA PRO A 83 8.81 8.09 -2.32
C PRO A 83 10.12 7.89 -3.08
N ASN A 84 11.14 7.36 -2.41
CA ASN A 84 12.46 7.09 -2.99
C ASN A 84 12.56 5.69 -3.61
N GLY A 85 11.51 4.87 -3.52
CA GLY A 85 11.49 3.51 -4.04
C GLY A 85 12.03 2.45 -3.07
N HIS A 86 12.31 2.81 -1.81
CA HIS A 86 12.72 1.83 -0.80
C HIS A 86 11.52 1.03 -0.30
N VAL A 87 11.76 -0.27 -0.15
CA VAL A 87 10.75 -1.25 0.24
C VAL A 87 10.85 -1.52 1.74
N TYR A 88 9.72 -1.48 2.42
CA TYR A 88 9.60 -1.83 3.84
C TYR A 88 8.49 -2.86 4.07
N CYS A 89 8.68 -3.74 5.05
CA CYS A 89 7.74 -4.81 5.39
C CYS A 89 7.48 -4.84 6.90
N PRO A 90 6.67 -3.92 7.46
CA PRO A 90 6.38 -3.90 8.90
C PRO A 90 5.87 -5.23 9.47
N HIS A 91 5.20 -6.03 8.64
CA HIS A 91 4.66 -7.34 9.04
C HIS A 91 5.73 -8.45 9.15
N LEU A 92 6.96 -8.21 8.71
CA LEU A 92 8.08 -9.14 8.83
C LEU A 92 9.01 -8.80 10.00
N GLU A 93 8.99 -7.55 10.48
CA GLU A 93 9.85 -7.12 11.60
C GLU A 93 9.46 -7.76 12.94
N THR A 94 8.24 -8.30 13.08
CA THR A 94 7.82 -9.09 14.25
C THR A 94 8.47 -10.47 14.39
N MET A 95 9.46 -10.84 13.57
CA MET A 95 10.16 -12.14 13.65
C MET A 95 11.58 -12.07 14.24
N THR A 96 11.89 -11.09 15.07
CA THR A 96 13.11 -11.14 15.90
C THR A 96 12.80 -11.79 17.25
N GLU A 97 13.19 -13.07 17.38
CA GLU A 97 13.35 -13.81 18.65
C GLU A 97 14.44 -13.21 19.55
#